data_AF-A0A812X7T1-F1
#
_entry.id   AF-A0A812X7T1-F1
#
_cell.length_a   1.000
_cell.length_b   1.000
_cell.length_c   1.000
_cell.angle_alpha   90.00
_cell.angle_beta   90.00
_cell.angle_gamma   90.00
#
_symmetry.space_group_name_H-M   'P 1'
#
loop_
_entity.id
_entity.type
_entity.pdbx_description
1 polymer ?
#
loop_
_entity_poly.entity_id
_entity_poly.type
_entity_poly.pdbx_seq_one_letter_code
_entity_poly.pdbx_strand_id
1 'polypeptide(L)'
;MFGNRVGFVKLKSEVKDRDGDSLAGICFLRGGSVAVLVILECAETGLEHCLQVQIDNVCTAQPRHMALPAGMLDGNGDFTGAMAREMEEETGIKCHAANLIDMTALAYGDKFEGMYPSVGACDEFIRLFLFRKVMPPGCRACSRENVPPK
;
A
#
# COMPACT_ATOMS: atom_id res chain seq x y z
N MET A 1 12.03 1.32 14.99
CA MET A 1 11.17 0.20 14.55
C MET A 1 10.45 -0.38 15.76
N PHE A 2 9.12 -0.37 15.74
CA PHE A 2 8.15 -0.95 16.69
C PHE A 2 8.17 -0.55 18.18
N GLY A 3 9.28 -0.06 18.74
CA GLY A 3 9.36 0.33 20.15
C GLY A 3 9.05 -0.85 21.06
N ASN A 4 8.10 -0.70 22.00
CA ASN A 4 7.67 -1.79 22.89
C ASN A 4 6.59 -2.70 22.29
N ARG A 5 6.20 -2.48 21.03
CA ARG A 5 5.18 -3.30 20.36
C ARG A 5 5.82 -4.52 19.71
N VAL A 6 5.09 -5.62 19.70
CA VAL A 6 5.45 -6.79 18.87
C VAL A 6 5.36 -6.36 17.42
N GLY A 7 6.47 -6.45 16.68
CA GLY A 7 6.48 -6.11 15.25
C GLY A 7 5.83 -7.19 14.41
N PHE A 8 6.36 -8.41 14.47
CA PHE A 8 5.91 -9.53 13.65
C PHE A 8 6.00 -10.85 14.42
N VAL A 9 5.12 -11.80 14.10
CA VAL A 9 5.14 -13.16 14.66
C VAL A 9 5.07 -14.17 13.53
N LYS A 10 6.04 -15.08 13.47
CA LYS A 10 5.93 -16.29 12.66
C LYS A 10 5.48 -17.44 13.56
N LEU A 11 4.36 -18.08 13.24
CA LEU A 11 3.84 -19.20 14.00
C LEU A 11 3.60 -20.44 13.12
N LYS A 12 3.67 -21.59 13.77
CA LYS A 12 3.21 -22.87 13.25
C LYS A 12 2.19 -23.42 14.23
N SER A 13 1.02 -23.74 13.74
CA SER A 13 -0.11 -24.28 14.49
C SER A 13 -0.55 -25.61 13.92
N GLU A 14 -1.26 -26.39 14.73
CA GLU A 14 -1.99 -27.57 14.30
C GLU A 14 -3.47 -27.21 14.35
N VAL A 15 -4.10 -27.10 13.19
CA VAL A 15 -5.49 -26.68 13.05
C VAL A 15 -6.25 -27.78 12.35
N LYS A 16 -7.43 -28.12 12.85
CA LYS A 16 -8.37 -29.04 12.22
C LYS A 16 -9.70 -28.35 11.99
N ASP A 17 -10.37 -28.64 10.88
CA ASP A 17 -11.73 -28.17 10.63
C ASP A 17 -12.78 -29.00 11.40
N ARG A 18 -14.06 -28.78 11.09
CA ARG A 18 -15.18 -29.46 11.77
C ARG A 18 -15.27 -30.95 11.42
N ASP A 19 -14.74 -31.35 10.28
CA ASP A 19 -14.75 -32.72 9.79
C ASP A 19 -13.49 -33.49 10.23
N GLY A 20 -12.52 -32.77 10.81
CA GLY A 20 -11.29 -33.32 11.39
C GLY A 20 -10.08 -33.25 10.46
N ASP A 21 -10.24 -32.62 9.29
CA ASP A 21 -9.19 -32.46 8.29
C ASP A 21 -8.20 -31.37 8.72
N SER A 22 -6.91 -31.64 8.52
CA SER A 22 -5.84 -30.72 8.88
C SER A 22 -5.78 -29.53 7.94
N LEU A 23 -5.71 -28.32 8.50
CA LEU A 23 -5.48 -27.07 7.77
C LEU A 23 -4.00 -26.65 7.84
N ALA A 24 -3.55 -25.89 6.85
CA ALA A 24 -2.21 -25.32 6.86
C ALA A 24 -2.06 -24.33 8.02
N GLY A 25 -1.23 -24.67 9.01
CA GLY A 25 -1.06 -23.85 10.22
C GLY A 25 0.15 -22.92 10.23
N ILE A 26 0.79 -22.66 9.07
CA ILE A 26 1.89 -21.70 8.99
C ILE A 26 1.31 -20.31 8.79
N CYS A 27 1.52 -19.41 9.75
CA CYS A 27 1.02 -18.04 9.67
C CYS A 27 2.15 -17.04 9.96
N PHE A 28 2.21 -15.98 9.16
CA PHE A 28 2.99 -14.78 9.40
C PHE A 28 2.03 -13.67 9.83
N LEU A 29 2.10 -13.30 11.10
CA LEU A 29 1.30 -12.24 11.67
C LEU A 29 2.06 -10.93 11.64
N ARG A 30 1.52 -9.96 10.92
CA ARG A 30 2.06 -8.60 10.81
C ARG A 30 1.01 -7.50 10.90
N GLY A 31 -0.27 -7.86 10.92
CA GLY A 31 -1.36 -6.89 11.03
C GLY A 31 -1.57 -6.05 9.77
N GLY A 32 -2.41 -5.02 9.89
CA GLY A 32 -2.84 -4.21 8.76
C GLY A 32 -1.83 -3.14 8.31
N SER A 33 -1.88 -2.84 7.02
CA SER A 33 -1.10 -1.77 6.38
C SER A 33 -1.97 -0.94 5.45
N VAL A 34 -1.44 0.18 4.98
CA VAL A 34 -2.02 1.06 3.96
C VAL A 34 -1.06 1.16 2.78
N ALA A 35 -1.59 1.32 1.57
CA ALA A 35 -0.81 1.68 0.40
C ALA A 35 -1.59 2.61 -0.52
N VAL A 36 -0.90 3.50 -1.24
CA VAL A 36 -1.54 4.48 -2.12
C VAL A 36 -1.01 4.40 -3.55
N LEU A 37 -1.94 4.30 -4.51
CA LEU A 37 -1.65 4.52 -5.92
C LEU A 37 -1.62 6.04 -6.17
N VAL A 38 -0.48 6.56 -6.61
CA VAL A 38 -0.27 7.99 -6.83
C VAL A 38 -0.22 8.28 -8.32
N ILE A 39 -1.25 8.92 -8.85
CA ILE A 39 -1.35 9.30 -10.26
C ILE A 39 -1.14 10.80 -10.41
N LEU A 40 -0.10 11.16 -11.16
CA LEU A 40 0.23 12.54 -11.49
C LEU A 40 -0.05 12.77 -12.97
N GLU A 41 -0.98 13.66 -13.27
CA GLU A 41 -1.34 14.00 -14.65
C GLU A 41 -0.65 15.31 -15.06
N CYS A 42 0.05 15.34 -16.19
CA CYS A 42 0.60 16.58 -16.71
C CYS A 42 -0.49 17.43 -17.39
N ALA A 43 -0.72 18.66 -16.91
CA ALA A 43 -1.73 19.55 -17.50
C ALA A 43 -1.48 19.92 -18.98
N GLU A 44 -0.23 19.89 -19.45
CA GLU A 44 0.11 20.26 -20.83
C GLU A 44 -0.10 19.13 -21.84
N THR A 45 0.22 17.89 -21.44
CA THR A 45 0.25 16.73 -22.34
C THR A 45 -0.89 15.75 -22.08
N GLY A 46 -1.54 15.83 -20.92
CA GLY A 46 -2.53 14.85 -20.45
C GLY A 46 -1.93 13.49 -20.08
N LEU A 47 -0.60 13.36 -20.03
CA LEU A 47 0.05 12.11 -19.67
C LEU A 47 -0.06 11.83 -18.17
N GLU A 48 -0.39 10.59 -17.85
CA GLU A 48 -0.42 10.09 -16.48
C GLU A 48 0.89 9.37 -16.12
N HIS A 49 1.41 9.68 -14.94
CA HIS A 49 2.56 9.03 -14.35
C HIS A 49 2.19 8.41 -13.00
N CYS A 50 2.62 7.18 -12.77
CA CYS A 50 2.53 6.56 -11.46
C CYS A 50 3.81 6.86 -10.65
N LEU A 51 3.67 7.58 -9.55
CA LEU A 51 4.77 7.71 -8.60
C LEU A 51 4.91 6.41 -7.80
N GLN A 52 6.14 5.94 -7.69
CA GLN A 52 6.51 4.74 -6.95
C GLN A 52 7.77 5.03 -6.12
N VAL A 53 7.92 4.30 -5.02
CA VAL A 53 9.11 4.32 -4.17
C VAL A 53 9.99 3.09 -4.49
N GLN A 54 11.25 3.13 -4.06
CA GLN A 54 12.18 2.00 -4.20
C GLN A 54 12.40 1.35 -2.84
N ILE A 55 12.22 0.03 -2.79
CA ILE A 55 12.51 -0.78 -1.61
C ILE A 55 13.49 -1.90 -1.96
N ASP A 56 14.40 -2.22 -1.05
CA ASP A 56 15.19 -3.44 -1.19
C ASP A 56 14.39 -4.64 -0.66
N ASN A 57 14.08 -5.58 -1.56
CA ASN A 57 13.25 -6.73 -1.23
C ASN A 57 14.10 -7.98 -1.02
N VAL A 58 14.37 -8.30 0.25
CA VAL A 58 15.11 -9.49 0.65
C VAL A 58 14.38 -10.78 0.26
N CYS A 59 13.04 -10.82 0.33
CA CYS A 59 12.24 -12.01 0.06
C CYS A 59 12.37 -12.49 -1.40
N THR A 60 12.59 -11.56 -2.33
CA THR A 60 12.78 -11.86 -3.76
C THR A 60 14.23 -11.68 -4.22
N ALA A 61 15.16 -11.35 -3.31
CA ALA A 61 16.54 -10.98 -3.61
C ALA A 61 16.66 -9.89 -4.70
N GLN A 62 15.74 -8.91 -4.70
CA GLN A 62 15.73 -7.83 -5.68
C GLN A 62 16.02 -6.49 -4.98
N PRO A 63 17.14 -5.83 -5.31
CA PRO A 63 17.40 -4.48 -4.85
C PRO A 63 16.56 -3.47 -5.64
N ARG A 64 16.21 -2.35 -5.01
CA ARG A 64 15.51 -1.20 -5.64
C ARG A 64 14.22 -1.60 -6.37
N HIS A 65 13.47 -2.54 -5.81
CA HIS A 65 12.18 -2.95 -6.32
C HIS A 65 11.20 -1.78 -6.26
N MET A 66 10.44 -1.55 -7.34
CA MET A 66 9.46 -0.47 -7.39
C MET A 66 8.20 -0.88 -6.61
N ALA A 67 7.75 -0.04 -5.69
CA ALA A 67 6.58 -0.28 -4.86
C ALA A 67 5.70 0.97 -4.77
N LEU A 68 4.44 0.78 -4.39
CA LEU A 68 3.60 1.89 -3.98
C LEU A 68 4.07 2.42 -2.63
N PRO A 69 3.94 3.74 -2.37
CA PRO A 69 4.11 4.25 -1.02
C PRO A 69 3.15 3.53 -0.06
N ALA A 70 3.66 3.11 1.09
CA ALA A 70 2.93 2.22 1.99
C ALA A 70 3.43 2.33 3.44
N GLY A 71 2.58 1.96 4.40
CA GLY A 71 2.97 1.97 5.81
C GLY A 71 2.11 1.08 6.69
N MET A 72 2.65 0.72 7.86
CA MET A 72 1.95 -0.11 8.83
C MET A 72 0.96 0.71 9.66
N LEU A 73 -0.18 0.12 10.01
CA LEU A 73 -1.15 0.76 10.86
C LEU A 73 -0.71 0.78 12.33
N ASP A 74 -1.06 1.85 13.03
CA ASP A 74 -0.77 2.01 14.46
C ASP A 74 -1.85 1.42 15.38
N GLY A 75 -2.98 0.95 14.82
CA GLY A 75 -4.10 0.36 15.52
C GLY A 75 -5.25 1.33 15.87
N ASN A 76 -5.14 2.61 15.51
CA ASN A 76 -6.14 3.63 15.87
C ASN A 76 -7.36 3.69 14.92
N GLY A 77 -7.38 2.87 13.86
CA GLY A 77 -8.47 2.82 12.88
C GLY A 77 -8.55 4.01 11.91
N ASP A 78 -7.64 4.99 12.02
CA ASP A 78 -7.53 6.11 11.07
C ASP A 78 -6.66 5.73 9.87
N PHE A 79 -7.26 5.05 8.91
CA PHE A 79 -6.56 4.63 7.70
C PHE A 79 -6.12 5.81 6.83
N THR A 80 -6.95 6.85 6.70
CA THR A 80 -6.65 8.00 5.83
C THR A 80 -5.56 8.89 6.39
N GLY A 81 -5.55 9.15 7.70
CA GLY A 81 -4.50 9.92 8.36
C GLY A 81 -3.18 9.15 8.37
N ALA A 82 -3.22 7.83 8.57
CA ALA A 82 -2.05 6.98 8.39
C ALA A 82 -1.50 7.10 6.97
N MET A 83 -2.33 6.90 5.94
CA MET A 83 -1.87 6.97 4.56
C MET A 83 -1.34 8.35 4.16
N ALA A 84 -1.97 9.43 4.62
CA ALA A 84 -1.53 10.80 4.35
C ALA A 84 -0.13 11.08 4.94
N ARG A 85 0.15 10.58 6.15
CA ARG A 85 1.46 10.70 6.80
C ARG A 85 2.53 9.93 6.03
N GLU A 86 2.30 8.65 5.74
CA GLU A 86 3.26 7.80 5.01
C GLU A 86 3.53 8.37 3.60
N MET A 87 2.52 8.92 2.92
CA MET A 87 2.69 9.61 1.65
C MET A 87 3.64 10.81 1.77
N GLU A 88 3.52 11.64 2.81
CA GLU A 88 4.44 12.76 3.03
C GLU A 88 5.85 12.26 3.38
N GLU A 89 5.98 11.25 4.24
CA GLU A 89 7.27 10.71 4.67
C GLU A 89 8.06 10.07 3.51
N GLU A 90 7.41 9.28 2.65
CA GLU A 90 8.10 8.54 1.59
C GLU A 90 8.25 9.33 0.28
N THR A 91 7.36 10.29 0.01
CA THR A 91 7.31 11.00 -1.29
C THR A 91 7.51 12.50 -1.18
N GLY A 92 7.39 13.08 0.02
CA GLY A 92 7.38 14.53 0.24
C GLY A 92 6.08 15.22 -0.20
N ILE A 93 5.09 14.49 -0.71
CA ILE A 93 3.81 15.05 -1.13
C ILE A 93 2.91 15.23 0.09
N LYS A 94 2.65 16.49 0.46
CA LYS A 94 1.63 16.83 1.45
C LYS A 94 0.24 16.51 0.91
N CYS A 95 -0.43 15.58 1.57
CA CYS A 95 -1.78 15.15 1.20
C CYS A 95 -2.73 15.34 2.39
N HIS A 96 -3.86 15.99 2.16
CA HIS A 96 -4.94 15.98 3.13
C HIS A 96 -5.72 14.68 2.99
N ALA A 97 -6.10 14.06 4.11
CA ALA A 97 -6.89 12.83 4.14
C ALA A 97 -8.12 12.88 3.21
N ALA A 98 -8.78 14.03 3.10
CA ALA A 98 -9.94 14.24 2.23
C ALA A 98 -9.65 14.10 0.71
N ASN A 99 -8.38 14.15 0.30
CA ASN A 99 -7.96 13.97 -1.10
C ASN A 99 -7.62 12.52 -1.43
N LEU A 100 -7.68 11.62 -0.45
CA LEU A 100 -7.47 10.19 -0.66
C LEU A 100 -8.81 9.51 -0.95
N ILE A 101 -8.83 8.72 -2.01
CA ILE A 101 -9.97 7.87 -2.35
C ILE A 101 -9.70 6.48 -1.78
N ASP A 102 -10.50 6.05 -0.80
CA ASP A 102 -10.43 4.70 -0.24
C ASP A 102 -11.00 3.68 -1.24
N MET A 103 -10.13 3.09 -2.05
CA MET A 103 -10.52 2.09 -3.05
C MET A 103 -11.04 0.81 -2.41
N THR A 104 -10.59 0.50 -1.19
CA THR A 104 -11.05 -0.69 -0.47
C THR A 104 -12.50 -0.51 -0.02
N ALA A 105 -12.83 0.65 0.55
CA ALA A 105 -14.22 1.01 0.90
C ALA A 105 -15.11 0.99 -0.34
N LEU A 106 -14.64 1.53 -1.48
CA LEU A 106 -15.41 1.52 -2.72
C LEU A 106 -15.68 0.10 -3.23
N ALA A 107 -14.73 -0.82 -3.08
CA ALA A 107 -14.86 -2.19 -3.57
C ALA A 107 -15.67 -3.10 -2.63
N TYR A 108 -15.47 -2.96 -1.32
CA TYR A 108 -15.94 -3.92 -0.33
C TYR A 108 -16.87 -3.33 0.75
N GLY A 109 -17.05 -2.01 0.79
CA GLY A 109 -17.68 -1.34 1.93
C GLY A 109 -16.96 -1.69 3.22
N ASP A 110 -17.74 -2.14 4.21
CA ASP A 110 -17.23 -2.56 5.53
C ASP A 110 -17.02 -4.08 5.64
N LYS A 111 -17.15 -4.82 4.53
CA LYS A 111 -17.06 -6.30 4.56
C LYS A 111 -15.65 -6.80 4.81
N PHE A 112 -14.65 -6.09 4.29
CA PHE A 112 -13.24 -6.46 4.40
C PHE A 112 -12.40 -5.23 4.70
N GLU A 113 -11.41 -5.40 5.56
CA GLU A 113 -10.50 -4.36 5.99
C GLU A 113 -9.55 -3.93 4.85
N GLY A 114 -9.18 -4.84 3.96
CA GLY A 114 -8.21 -4.61 2.89
C GLY A 114 -8.10 -5.74 1.88
N MET A 115 -7.18 -5.58 0.93
CA MET A 115 -6.72 -6.68 0.09
C MET A 115 -5.75 -7.56 0.89
N TYR A 116 -5.99 -8.87 0.89
CA TYR A 116 -5.12 -9.84 1.56
C TYR A 116 -4.12 -10.43 0.55
N PRO A 117 -2.80 -10.23 0.72
CA PRO A 117 -1.82 -10.70 -0.25
C PRO A 117 -1.76 -12.22 -0.36
N SER A 118 -1.99 -12.93 0.75
CA SER A 118 -1.99 -14.39 0.81
C SER A 118 -2.76 -14.89 2.03
N VAL A 119 -4.09 -15.04 1.88
CA VAL A 119 -5.01 -15.47 2.97
C VAL A 119 -4.67 -16.82 3.60
N GLY A 120 -3.87 -17.66 2.92
CA GLY A 120 -3.44 -18.96 3.46
C GLY A 120 -2.18 -18.91 4.34
N ALA A 121 -1.50 -17.76 4.42
CA ALA A 121 -0.20 -17.68 5.08
C ALA A 121 0.04 -16.39 5.88
N CYS A 122 -0.71 -15.31 5.63
CA CYS A 122 -0.49 -14.01 6.25
C CYS A 122 -1.82 -13.40 6.70
N ASP A 123 -1.83 -12.76 7.87
CA ASP A 123 -2.99 -11.99 8.36
C ASP A 123 -3.05 -10.55 7.82
N GLU A 124 -2.03 -10.14 7.06
CA GLU A 124 -1.95 -8.80 6.51
C GLU A 124 -3.14 -8.51 5.59
N PHE A 125 -3.82 -7.42 5.90
CA PHE A 125 -4.67 -6.72 4.97
C PHE A 125 -3.98 -5.40 4.58
N ILE A 126 -4.11 -5.02 3.31
CA ILE A 126 -3.62 -3.74 2.79
C ILE A 126 -4.83 -2.90 2.43
N ARG A 127 -5.05 -1.79 3.15
CA ARG A 127 -6.05 -0.78 2.77
C ARG A 127 -5.50 0.05 1.62
N LEU A 128 -6.08 -0.11 0.44
CA LEU A 128 -5.64 0.55 -0.78
C LEU A 128 -6.35 1.89 -0.98
N PHE A 129 -5.55 2.93 -1.23
CA PHE A 129 -5.98 4.28 -1.54
C PHE A 129 -5.55 4.70 -2.95
N LEU A 130 -6.27 5.66 -3.52
CA LEU A 130 -5.87 6.38 -4.72
C LEU A 130 -5.71 7.86 -4.38
N PHE A 131 -4.63 8.45 -4.88
CA PHE A 131 -4.42 9.88 -4.94
C PHE A 131 -4.17 10.27 -6.39
N ARG A 132 -4.94 11.23 -6.90
CA ARG A 132 -4.73 11.79 -8.23
C ARG A 132 -4.53 13.30 -8.14
N LYS A 133 -3.53 13.82 -8.86
CA LYS A 133 -3.25 15.26 -8.93
C LYS A 133 -2.82 15.68 -10.32
N VAL A 134 -3.44 16.74 -10.82
CA VAL A 134 -2.99 17.43 -12.03
C VAL A 134 -1.82 18.35 -11.65
N MET A 135 -0.69 18.16 -12.33
CA MET A 135 0.54 18.91 -12.12
C MET A 135 0.54 20.15 -13.01
N PRO A 136 1.07 21.28 -12.51
CA PRO A 136 1.09 22.52 -13.26
C PRO A 136 1.98 22.42 -14.52
N PRO A 137 1.75 23.28 -15.51
CA PRO A 137 2.62 23.47 -16.67
C PRO A 137 4.11 23.64 -16.28
N GLY A 138 5.02 23.18 -17.13
CA GLY A 138 6.46 23.28 -16.93
C GLY A 138 7.06 22.35 -15.86
N CYS A 139 6.29 21.42 -15.28
CA CYS A 139 6.84 20.43 -14.35
C CYS A 139 7.67 19.36 -15.10
N ARG A 140 8.60 18.67 -14.40
CA ARG A 140 9.46 17.67 -15.04
C ARG A 140 8.69 16.48 -15.62
N ALA A 141 7.51 16.15 -15.09
CA ALA A 141 6.64 15.13 -15.69
C ALA A 141 6.10 15.55 -17.06
N CYS A 142 6.10 16.85 -17.38
CA CYS A 142 5.73 17.38 -18.68
C CYS A 142 6.91 17.45 -19.68
N SER A 143 8.13 17.03 -19.32
CA SER A 143 9.25 17.05 -20.26
C SER A 143 9.04 16.01 -21.38
N ARG A 144 9.26 16.42 -22.64
CA ARG A 144 9.01 15.59 -23.83
C ARG A 144 9.84 14.30 -23.88
N GLU A 145 10.91 14.19 -23.09
CA GLU A 145 11.74 12.98 -22.95
C GLU A 145 11.00 11.83 -22.24
N ASN A 146 9.97 12.13 -21.44
CA ASN A 146 9.19 11.15 -20.68
C ASN A 146 7.89 10.72 -21.40
N VAL A 147 7.68 11.19 -22.63
CA VAL A 147 6.54 10.80 -23.47
C VAL A 147 6.92 9.50 -24.19
N PRO A 148 6.25 8.35 -23.91
CA PRO A 148 6.54 7.13 -24.66
C PRO A 148 6.29 7.37 -26.16
N PRO A 149 7.15 6.85 -27.06
CA PRO A 149 6.94 6.98 -28.49
C PRO A 149 5.58 6.37 -28.88
N LYS A 150 4.87 7.07 -29.79
CA LYS A 150 3.58 6.61 -30.33
C LYS A 150 3.71 5.30 -31.09
#